data_AF-A0A9E3UPZ7-F1
#
_entry.id   AF-A0A9E3UPZ7-F1
#
_cell.length_a   1.000
_cell.length_b   1.000
_cell.length_c   1.000
_cell.angle_alpha   90.00
_cell.angle_beta   90.00
_cell.angle_gamma   90.00
#
_symmetry.space_group_name_H-M   'P 1'
#
loop_
_entity.id
_entity.type
_entity.pdbx_description
1 polymer ?
#
loop_
_entity_poly.entity_id
_entity_poly.type
_entity_poly.pdbx_seq_one_letter_code
_entity_poly.pdbx_strand_id
1 'polypeptide(L)'
;MEGLERDIVFVALTRPQMFAGVTYSWFVANAVIATELFLVFRSPWVLALALIVHGAGVLLCLREPRVFDLWLTRAGRCPRVRNHAVWRCNSYRP
;
A
#
# COMPACT_ATOMS: atom_id res chain seq x y z
N MET A 1 26.27 24.56 26.73
CA MET A 1 26.01 23.77 25.52
C MET A 1 24.55 23.89 25.24
N GLU A 2 24.20 24.57 24.16
CA GLU A 2 22.82 24.78 23.74
C GLU A 2 22.26 23.43 23.26
N GLY A 3 21.14 23.01 23.82
CA GLY A 3 20.54 21.71 23.52
C GLY A 3 19.95 21.70 22.10
N LEU A 4 19.84 20.50 21.51
CA LEU A 4 19.20 20.33 20.21
C LEU A 4 17.70 20.69 20.30
N GLU A 5 17.29 21.78 19.67
CA GLU A 5 15.88 22.16 19.54
C GLU A 5 15.17 21.16 18.59
N ARG A 6 13.99 20.66 19.00
CA ARG A 6 13.23 19.68 18.23
C ARG A 6 11.75 20.05 18.23
N ASP A 7 11.19 20.17 17.04
CA ASP A 7 9.74 20.30 16.86
C ASP A 7 9.08 18.93 16.71
N ILE A 8 7.86 18.83 17.24
CA ILE A 8 7.02 17.65 17.04
C ILE A 8 6.50 17.62 15.61
N VAL A 9 6.79 16.55 14.89
CA VAL A 9 6.20 16.34 13.56
C VAL A 9 4.75 15.91 13.73
N PHE A 10 3.82 16.69 13.17
CA PHE A 10 2.42 16.30 13.06
C PHE A 10 2.28 15.17 12.03
N VAL A 11 2.43 13.92 12.50
CA VAL A 11 2.42 12.70 11.67
C VAL A 11 1.16 12.58 10.81
N ALA A 12 0.01 13.07 11.29
CA ALA A 12 -1.23 13.07 10.53
C ALA A 12 -1.14 13.88 9.23
N LEU A 13 -0.39 14.99 9.22
CA LEU A 13 -0.23 15.86 8.04
C LEU A 13 0.81 15.33 7.04
N THR A 14 1.67 14.40 7.46
CA THR A 14 2.76 13.87 6.62
C THR A 14 2.48 12.45 6.11
N ARG A 15 1.44 11.78 6.59
CA ARG A 15 1.00 10.46 6.12
C ARG A 15 -0.05 10.56 5.01
N PRO A 16 -0.12 9.55 4.12
CA PRO A 16 -1.23 9.46 3.17
C PRO A 16 -2.55 9.33 3.95
N GLN A 17 -3.67 9.63 3.30
CA GLN A 17 -4.99 9.38 3.87
C GLN A 17 -5.15 7.88 4.18
N MET A 18 -5.43 7.56 5.44
CA MET A 18 -5.61 6.18 5.90
C MET A 18 -7.01 5.96 6.45
N PHE A 19 -7.52 4.73 6.33
CA PHE A 19 -8.79 4.30 6.91
C PHE A 19 -8.61 2.89 7.49
N ALA A 20 -9.06 2.67 8.72
CA ALA A 20 -8.96 1.38 9.42
C ALA A 20 -7.55 0.71 9.34
N GLY A 21 -6.49 1.52 9.44
CA GLY A 21 -5.10 1.04 9.48
C GLY A 21 -4.42 0.80 8.13
N VAL A 22 -5.11 1.01 7.00
CA VAL A 22 -4.55 0.91 5.64
C VAL A 22 -4.70 2.22 4.88
N THR A 23 -4.03 2.37 3.73
CA THR A 23 -4.25 3.53 2.84
C THR A 23 -5.68 3.54 2.29
N TYR A 24 -6.23 4.72 2.04
CA TYR A 24 -7.58 4.87 1.50
C TYR A 24 -7.77 4.10 0.17
N SER A 25 -6.78 4.18 -0.73
CA SER A 25 -6.79 3.46 -2.00
C SER A 25 -6.89 1.93 -1.81
N TRP A 26 -6.14 1.36 -0.85
CA TRP A 26 -6.21 -0.07 -0.55
C TRP A 26 -7.57 -0.47 0.04
N PHE A 27 -8.11 0.35 0.96
CA PHE A 27 -9.42 0.10 1.54
C PHE A 27 -10.51 0.05 0.45
N VAL A 28 -10.52 1.02 -0.46
CA VAL A 28 -11.48 1.07 -1.57
C VAL A 28 -11.30 -0.13 -2.49
N ALA A 29 -10.06 -0.46 -2.89
CA ALA A 29 -9.79 -1.63 -3.73
C ALA A 29 -10.28 -2.94 -3.08
N ASN A 30 -10.01 -3.13 -1.79
CA ASN A 30 -10.47 -4.31 -1.05
C ASN A 30 -12.01 -4.39 -1.01
N ALA A 31 -12.68 -3.25 -0.77
CA ALA A 31 -14.14 -3.19 -0.75
C ALA A 31 -14.77 -3.47 -2.12
N VAL A 32 -14.21 -2.94 -3.21
CA VAL A 32 -14.68 -3.21 -4.58
C VAL A 32 -14.52 -4.68 -4.92
N ILE A 33 -13.32 -5.25 -4.71
CA ILE A 33 -13.04 -6.67 -4.98
C ILE A 33 -13.95 -7.57 -4.14
N ALA A 34 -14.13 -7.27 -2.85
CA ALA A 34 -15.03 -8.03 -1.98
C ALA A 34 -16.49 -7.99 -2.48
N THR A 35 -16.94 -6.83 -2.95
CA THR A 35 -18.30 -6.66 -3.50
C THR A 35 -18.47 -7.49 -4.77
N GLU A 36 -17.52 -7.41 -5.71
CA GLU A 36 -17.55 -8.20 -6.95
C GLU A 36 -17.54 -9.71 -6.67
N LEU A 37 -16.64 -10.17 -5.80
CA LEU A 37 -16.57 -11.58 -5.41
C LEU A 37 -17.87 -12.03 -4.71
N PHE A 38 -18.47 -11.18 -3.89
CA PHE A 38 -19.74 -11.48 -3.24
C PHE A 38 -20.86 -11.63 -4.27
N LEU A 39 -20.92 -10.76 -5.29
CA LEU A 39 -21.94 -10.85 -6.34
C LEU A 39 -21.78 -12.12 -7.20
N VAL A 40 -20.54 -12.52 -7.47
CA VAL A 40 -20.23 -13.73 -8.26
C VAL A 40 -20.52 -15.01 -7.47
N PHE A 41 -19.98 -15.13 -6.26
CA PHE A 41 -20.08 -16.36 -5.47
C PHE A 41 -21.34 -16.45 -4.61
N ARG A 42 -22.00 -15.31 -4.35
CA ARG A 42 -23.17 -15.18 -3.47
C ARG A 42 -22.97 -15.84 -2.10
N SER A 43 -21.75 -15.71 -1.57
CA SER A 43 -21.31 -16.39 -0.37
C SER A 43 -20.81 -15.40 0.67
N PRO A 44 -21.27 -15.48 1.94
CA PRO A 44 -20.81 -14.58 3.00
C PRO A 44 -19.33 -14.82 3.36
N TRP A 45 -18.75 -15.97 3.00
CA TRP A 45 -17.33 -16.28 3.21
C TRP A 45 -16.37 -15.30 2.51
N VAL A 46 -16.85 -14.57 1.50
CA VAL A 46 -16.09 -13.50 0.86
C VAL A 46 -15.74 -12.39 1.84
N LEU A 47 -16.59 -12.11 2.84
CA LEU A 47 -16.29 -11.12 3.88
C LEU A 47 -15.12 -11.56 4.76
N ALA A 48 -15.07 -12.84 5.12
CA ALA A 48 -13.94 -13.38 5.89
C ALA A 48 -12.63 -13.25 5.08
N LEU A 49 -12.65 -13.55 3.78
CA LEU A 49 -11.51 -13.34 2.90
C LEU A 49 -11.11 -11.86 2.84
N ALA A 50 -12.07 -10.96 2.67
CA ALA A 50 -11.82 -9.51 2.63
C ALA A 50 -11.20 -8.99 3.93
N LEU A 51 -11.59 -9.54 5.10
CA LEU A 51 -10.99 -9.22 6.39
C LEU A 51 -9.56 -9.74 6.50
N ILE A 52 -9.27 -10.94 6.01
CA ILE A 52 -7.91 -11.49 5.99
C ILE A 52 -7.00 -10.63 5.11
N VAL A 53 -7.45 -10.28 3.90
CA VAL A 53 -6.71 -9.42 2.97
C VAL A 53 -6.50 -8.02 3.56
N HIS A 54 -7.52 -7.44 4.19
CA HIS A 54 -7.40 -6.16 4.89
C HIS A 54 -6.40 -6.23 6.05
N GLY A 55 -6.48 -7.28 6.87
CA GLY A 55 -5.57 -7.51 7.99
C GLY A 55 -4.11 -7.64 7.54
N ALA A 56 -3.85 -8.35 6.45
CA ALA A 56 -2.52 -8.39 5.84
C ALA A 56 -2.07 -6.98 5.41
N GLY A 57 -2.97 -6.17 4.85
CA GLY A 57 -2.67 -4.78 4.52
C GLY A 57 -2.33 -3.92 5.73
N VAL A 58 -3.03 -4.09 6.86
CA VAL A 58 -2.71 -3.41 8.12
C VAL A 58 -1.29 -3.77 8.55
N LEU A 59 -0.94 -5.07 8.53
CA LEU A 59 0.40 -5.53 8.91
C LEU A 59 1.51 -4.94 8.03
N LEU A 60 1.26 -4.77 6.73
CA LEU A 60 2.21 -4.12 5.82
C LEU A 60 2.36 -2.63 6.14
N CYS A 61 1.25 -1.93 6.39
CA CYS A 61 1.23 -0.51 6.74
C CYS A 61 1.87 -0.20 8.11
N LEU A 62 2.04 -1.17 9.00
CA LEU A 62 2.82 -1.01 10.24
C LEU A 62 4.30 -0.72 9.97
N ARG A 63 4.86 -1.26 8.88
CA ARG A 63 6.26 -1.00 8.47
C ARG A 63 6.38 0.27 7.64
N GLU A 64 5.52 0.42 6.64
CA GLU A 64 5.54 1.56 5.73
C GLU A 64 4.09 1.95 5.36
N PRO A 65 3.58 3.09 5.86
CA PRO A 65 2.22 3.55 5.56
C PRO A 65 1.93 3.68 4.05
N ARG A 66 2.93 4.00 3.24
CA ARG A 66 2.82 4.22 1.78
C ARG A 66 3.12 2.97 0.95
N VAL A 67 3.17 1.79 1.56
CA VAL A 67 3.63 0.55 0.88
C VAL A 67 2.88 0.28 -0.42
N PHE A 68 1.57 0.53 -0.45
CA PHE A 68 0.73 0.31 -1.63
C PHE A 68 0.97 1.36 -2.71
N ASP A 69 1.10 2.64 -2.35
CA ASP A 69 1.36 3.72 -3.30
C ASP A 69 2.75 3.56 -3.94
N LEU A 70 3.75 3.17 -3.14
CA LEU A 70 5.09 2.87 -3.61
C LEU A 70 5.11 1.66 -4.52
N TRP A 71 4.37 0.61 -4.17
CA TRP A 71 4.24 -0.58 -5.01
C TRP A 71 3.57 -0.27 -6.35
N LEU A 72 2.47 0.49 -6.34
CA LEU A 72 1.76 0.89 -7.56
C LEU A 72 2.63 1.80 -8.43
N THR A 73 3.33 2.77 -7.83
CA THR A 73 4.27 3.66 -8.53
C THR A 73 5.40 2.85 -9.16
N ARG A 74 5.96 1.88 -8.42
CA ARG A 74 7.00 0.99 -8.94
C ARG A 74 6.49 0.16 -10.11
N ALA A 75 5.29 -0.39 -10.01
CA ALA A 75 4.69 -1.19 -11.06
C ALA A 75 4.39 -0.37 -12.33
N GLY A 76 3.89 0.86 -12.16
CA GLY A 76 3.49 1.71 -13.29
C GLY A 76 4.61 2.52 -13.94
N ARG A 77 5.54 3.07 -13.14
CA ARG A 77 6.59 3.99 -13.65
C ARG A 77 7.97 3.37 -13.71
N CYS A 78 8.22 2.33 -12.92
CA CYS A 78 9.54 1.69 -12.84
C CYS A 78 9.48 0.18 -13.11
N PRO A 79 8.84 -0.28 -14.21
CA PRO A 79 8.80 -1.70 -14.54
C PRO A 79 10.21 -2.24 -14.77
N ARG A 80 10.42 -3.53 -14.47
CA ARG A 80 11.72 -4.17 -14.68
C ARG A 80 12.05 -4.21 -16.17
N VAL A 81 13.23 -3.73 -16.55
CA VAL A 81 13.75 -3.82 -17.92
C VAL A 81 14.18 -5.24 -18.27
N ARG A 82 14.21 -5.59 -19.57
CA ARG A 82 14.54 -6.96 -20.05
C ARG A 82 15.88 -7.48 -19.54
N ASN A 83 16.85 -6.60 -19.33
CA ASN A 83 18.19 -6.94 -18.84
C ASN A 83 18.33 -6.85 -17.30
N HIS A 84 17.26 -6.60 -16.55
CA HIS A 84 17.30 -6.50 -15.09
C HIS A 84 17.84 -7.78 -14.42
N ALA A 85 17.63 -8.96 -15.03
CA ALA A 85 18.17 -10.21 -14.48
C ALA A 85 19.71 -10.21 -14.41
N VAL A 86 20.36 -9.55 -15.37
CA VAL A 86 21.81 -9.44 -15.45
C VAL A 86 22.32 -8.36 -14.49
N TRP A 87 21.73 -7.16 -14.57
CA TRP A 87 22.26 -5.98 -13.87
C TRP A 87 21.69 -5.75 -12.47
N ARG A 88 20.57 -6.40 -12.14
CA ARG A 88 19.78 -6.22 -10.91
C ARG A 88 19.34 -4.77 -10.64
N CYS A 89 19.37 -3.93 -11.66
CA CYS A 89 18.93 -2.55 -11.63
C CYS A 89 18.19 -2.18 -12.92
N ASN A 90 17.38 -1.12 -12.85
CA ASN A 90 16.80 -0.50 -14.03
C ASN A 90 17.71 0.65 -14.48
N SER A 91 18.16 0.62 -15.74
CA SER A 91 18.84 1.78 -16.33
C SER A 91 17.82 2.88 -16.60
N TYR A 92 17.99 4.05 -15.97
CA TYR A 92 17.28 5.26 -16.35
C TYR A 92 17.86 5.78 -17.67
N ARG A 93 17.02 5.93 -18.69
CA ARG A 93 17.33 6.73 -19.88
C ARG A 93 16.38 7.93 -19.86
N PRO A 94 16.90 9.17 -19.93
CA PRO A 94 16.05 10.36 -20.05
C PRO A 94 15.22 10.32 -21.34
#